data_AF-A0A356NMK4-F1
#
_entry.id   AF-A0A356NMK4-F1
#
_cell.length_a   1.000
_cell.length_b   1.000
_cell.length_c   1.000
_cell.angle_alpha   90.00
_cell.angle_beta   90.00
_cell.angle_gamma   90.00
#
_symmetry.space_group_name_H-M   'P 1'
#
loop_
_entity.id
_entity.type
_entity.pdbx_description
1 polymer ?
#
loop_
_entity_poly.entity_id
_entity_poly.type
_entity_poly.pdbx_seq_one_letter_code
_entity_poly.pdbx_strand_id
1 'polypeptide(L)'
;RSPDRWIRYAARIAIESQPVRYWAERVIDEQSIQGSLTGLMALARKGGQEWQNPLLMKLGEINSTDLPEEQQMQVMRILQLSFIRMGQPDNDIAEAVAEAVGLYFPSKSQTINKELSKIAAYLNVPNTITETLKLIESSKYIEDQLHYVFNLRNVSKGWSLDQRRRYFSWFNQDFKSVQHPADLLTWFSEVGRTVSMGASFNKFIANIKKDAEATLSKEERTALSDILDGGQSVVKDQPPNPMLTRSKFTDWSMDDIIPSLGHVKKGRDFEQGRLAYEAAQCGACHRFGDDGGSVGPDLTAISSRFSTTDILDSIIHPSKILSEQYVYEKINTKDDEQYVGRIVGETGESIEILQNPYSAVRTSIKISDIQSRENSTLSPMPEGLIQVLTKDEILDLLAYLESGGNPQKSNFK
;
A
#
# COMPACT_ATOMS: atom_id res chain seq x y z
N ARG A 1 -33.45 -2.72 -17.52
CA ARG A 1 -33.80 -3.41 -18.79
C ARG A 1 -33.09 -2.84 -20.01
N SER A 2 -32.86 -1.51 -20.11
CA SER A 2 -32.18 -0.90 -21.27
C SER A 2 -30.85 -1.58 -21.63
N PRO A 3 -30.53 -1.77 -22.93
CA PRO A 3 -29.21 -2.24 -23.37
C PRO A 3 -28.10 -1.20 -23.09
N ASP A 4 -28.45 0.07 -22.91
CA ASP A 4 -27.51 1.13 -22.56
C ASP A 4 -27.16 1.11 -21.07
N ARG A 5 -25.87 0.90 -20.76
CA ARG A 5 -25.34 0.86 -19.40
C ARG A 5 -25.55 2.17 -18.62
N TRP A 6 -25.54 3.32 -19.28
CA TRP A 6 -25.69 4.63 -18.64
C TRP A 6 -27.14 4.86 -18.23
N ILE A 7 -28.09 4.46 -19.09
CA ILE A 7 -29.51 4.47 -18.75
C ILE A 7 -29.78 3.50 -17.58
N ARG A 8 -29.20 2.30 -17.59
CA ARG A 8 -29.33 1.36 -16.46
C ARG A 8 -28.77 1.95 -15.17
N TYR A 9 -27.59 2.57 -15.22
CA TYR A 9 -26.98 3.23 -14.08
C TYR A 9 -27.87 4.35 -13.53
N ALA A 10 -28.32 5.27 -14.38
CA ALA A 10 -29.19 6.37 -13.99
C ALA A 10 -30.51 5.87 -13.37
N ALA A 11 -31.14 4.86 -13.98
CA ALA A 11 -32.34 4.23 -13.45
C ALA A 11 -32.09 3.59 -12.07
N ARG A 12 -30.96 2.91 -11.88
CA ARG A 12 -30.58 2.32 -10.59
C ARG A 12 -30.42 3.41 -9.51
N ILE A 13 -29.72 4.50 -9.82
CA ILE A 13 -29.54 5.63 -8.89
C ILE A 13 -30.89 6.27 -8.54
N ALA A 14 -31.79 6.42 -9.51
CA ALA A 14 -33.11 6.98 -9.28
C ALA A 14 -33.92 6.13 -8.29
N ILE A 15 -33.95 4.79 -8.45
CA ILE A 15 -34.67 3.90 -7.51
C ILE A 15 -33.96 3.81 -6.15
N GLU A 16 -32.63 3.83 -6.11
CA GLU A 16 -31.83 3.85 -4.86
C GLU A 16 -32.10 5.11 -4.01
N SER A 17 -32.66 6.16 -4.62
CA SER A 17 -33.03 7.42 -3.97
C SER A 17 -34.48 7.42 -3.45
N GLN A 18 -35.23 6.35 -3.68
CA GLN A 18 -36.59 6.17 -3.17
C GLN A 18 -36.59 5.20 -1.98
N PRO A 19 -37.51 5.35 -1.01
CA PRO A 19 -37.66 4.38 0.08
C PRO A 19 -37.87 2.95 -0.45
N VAL A 20 -37.08 2.00 0.09
CA VAL A 20 -37.01 0.58 -0.36
C VAL A 20 -38.38 -0.08 -0.47
N ARG A 21 -39.28 0.20 0.49
CA ARG A 21 -40.65 -0.33 0.53
C ARG A 21 -41.47 -0.10 -0.74
N TYR A 22 -41.12 0.88 -1.58
CA TYR A 22 -41.87 1.17 -2.79
C TYR A 22 -41.45 0.32 -4.00
N TRP A 23 -40.32 -0.37 -3.93
CA TRP A 23 -39.74 -1.01 -5.11
C TRP A 23 -39.09 -2.37 -4.86
N ALA A 24 -38.81 -2.76 -3.62
CA ALA A 24 -38.15 -4.04 -3.32
C ALA A 24 -38.91 -5.26 -3.86
N GLU A 25 -40.22 -5.37 -3.58
CA GLU A 25 -41.05 -6.46 -4.11
C GLU A 25 -41.05 -6.50 -5.64
N ARG A 26 -41.13 -5.33 -6.28
CA ARG A 26 -41.06 -5.21 -7.75
C ARG A 26 -39.73 -5.68 -8.33
N VAL A 27 -38.64 -5.61 -7.56
CA VAL A 27 -37.33 -6.16 -7.95
C VAL A 27 -37.33 -7.68 -7.86
N ILE A 28 -37.95 -8.25 -6.83
CA ILE A 28 -38.09 -9.71 -6.67
C ILE A 28 -38.96 -10.29 -7.81
N ASP A 29 -40.01 -9.57 -8.18
CA ASP A 29 -40.93 -9.98 -9.26
C ASP A 29 -40.39 -9.71 -10.68
N GLU A 30 -39.23 -9.06 -10.82
CA GLU A 30 -38.66 -8.71 -12.12
C GLU A 30 -38.23 -9.96 -12.89
N GLN A 31 -38.70 -10.08 -14.13
CA GLN A 31 -38.52 -11.24 -15.00
C GLN A 31 -37.39 -11.05 -16.02
N SER A 32 -37.08 -9.80 -16.38
CA SER A 32 -35.97 -9.51 -17.29
C SER A 32 -34.65 -9.72 -16.56
N ILE A 33 -33.79 -10.65 -17.01
CA ILE A 33 -32.46 -10.90 -16.41
C ILE A 33 -31.71 -9.59 -16.12
N GLN A 34 -31.54 -8.73 -17.12
CA GLN A 34 -30.84 -7.45 -16.93
C GLN A 34 -31.61 -6.48 -16.01
N GLY A 35 -32.95 -6.53 -16.01
CA GLY A 35 -33.79 -5.83 -15.03
C GLY A 35 -33.49 -6.31 -13.61
N SER A 36 -33.56 -7.62 -13.38
CA SER A 36 -33.32 -8.27 -12.09
C SER A 36 -31.92 -7.96 -11.58
N LEU A 37 -30.87 -8.15 -12.40
CA LEU A 37 -29.49 -7.81 -11.99
C LEU A 37 -29.34 -6.33 -11.59
N THR A 38 -29.98 -5.41 -12.32
CA THR A 38 -29.92 -3.98 -11.98
C THR A 38 -30.69 -3.69 -10.68
N GLY A 39 -31.87 -4.29 -10.50
CA GLY A 39 -32.70 -4.12 -9.32
C GLY A 39 -32.11 -4.75 -8.07
N LEU A 40 -31.62 -5.99 -8.17
CA LEU A 40 -30.95 -6.71 -7.08
C LEU A 40 -29.66 -6.00 -6.67
N MET A 41 -28.94 -5.36 -7.61
CA MET A 41 -27.81 -4.48 -7.29
C MET A 41 -28.26 -3.27 -6.45
N ALA A 42 -29.41 -2.66 -6.74
CA ALA A 42 -29.96 -1.58 -5.92
C ALA A 42 -30.40 -2.11 -4.55
N LEU A 43 -31.04 -3.28 -4.50
CA LEU A 43 -31.54 -3.91 -3.28
C LEU A 43 -30.40 -4.30 -2.35
N ALA A 44 -29.32 -4.92 -2.86
CA ALA A 44 -28.10 -5.19 -2.09
C ALA A 44 -27.46 -3.90 -1.53
N ARG A 45 -27.70 -2.74 -2.17
CA ARG A 45 -27.11 -1.46 -1.75
C ARG A 45 -27.95 -0.70 -0.73
N LYS A 46 -29.27 -0.87 -0.74
CA LYS A 46 -30.22 -0.02 0.00
C LYS A 46 -31.18 -0.79 0.91
N GLY A 47 -31.45 -2.06 0.62
CA GLY A 47 -32.28 -2.92 1.45
C GLY A 47 -31.62 -3.24 2.78
N GLY A 48 -32.44 -3.50 3.80
CA GLY A 48 -31.98 -4.07 5.06
C GLY A 48 -31.79 -5.58 4.98
N GLN A 49 -31.42 -6.18 6.10
CA GLN A 49 -31.16 -7.62 6.23
C GLN A 49 -32.38 -8.47 5.86
N GLU A 50 -33.60 -7.95 6.06
CA GLU A 50 -34.86 -8.61 5.70
C GLU A 50 -34.99 -8.93 4.20
N TRP A 51 -34.22 -8.25 3.34
CA TRP A 51 -34.21 -8.47 1.90
C TRP A 51 -33.10 -9.40 1.41
N GLN A 52 -32.18 -9.83 2.28
CA GLN A 52 -31.03 -10.64 1.85
C GLN A 52 -31.47 -11.99 1.28
N ASN A 53 -32.31 -12.73 2.00
CA ASN A 53 -32.76 -14.04 1.56
C ASN A 53 -33.60 -13.96 0.27
N PRO A 54 -34.63 -13.10 0.16
CA PRO A 54 -35.36 -12.93 -1.10
C PRO A 54 -34.46 -12.57 -2.28
N LEU A 55 -33.47 -11.69 -2.05
CA LEU A 55 -32.49 -11.29 -3.06
C LEU A 55 -31.64 -12.47 -3.54
N LEU A 56 -31.10 -13.27 -2.61
CA LEU A 56 -30.23 -14.39 -2.94
C LEU A 56 -31.01 -15.53 -3.61
N MET A 57 -32.22 -15.82 -3.13
CA MET A 57 -33.13 -16.77 -3.79
C MET A 57 -33.42 -16.33 -5.22
N LYS A 58 -33.78 -15.05 -5.42
CA LYS A 58 -34.04 -14.51 -6.76
C LYS A 58 -32.81 -14.58 -7.66
N LEU A 59 -31.62 -14.32 -7.11
CA LEU A 59 -30.37 -14.42 -7.86
C LEU A 59 -30.07 -15.87 -8.27
N GLY A 60 -30.39 -16.85 -7.41
CA GLY A 60 -30.23 -18.27 -7.67
C GLY A 60 -31.13 -18.83 -8.78
N GLU A 61 -32.24 -18.17 -9.09
CA GLU A 61 -33.09 -18.51 -10.26
C GLU A 61 -32.39 -18.21 -11.60
N ILE A 62 -31.36 -17.37 -11.60
CA ILE A 62 -30.65 -16.96 -12.81
C ILE A 62 -29.51 -17.94 -13.07
N ASN A 63 -29.58 -18.69 -14.18
CA ASN A 63 -28.46 -19.54 -14.62
C ASN A 63 -27.27 -18.67 -15.07
N SER A 64 -26.39 -18.37 -14.12
CA SER A 64 -25.30 -17.41 -14.32
C SER A 64 -24.22 -17.89 -15.28
N THR A 65 -23.98 -19.20 -15.41
CA THR A 65 -22.88 -19.73 -16.23
C THR A 65 -23.08 -19.50 -17.72
N ASP A 66 -24.34 -19.35 -18.16
CA ASP A 66 -24.70 -19.16 -19.57
C ASP A 66 -24.77 -17.67 -19.96
N LEU A 67 -24.59 -16.78 -18.99
CA LEU A 67 -24.64 -15.33 -19.22
C LEU A 67 -23.34 -14.81 -19.84
N PRO A 68 -23.38 -13.68 -20.58
CA PRO A 68 -22.19 -12.92 -20.91
C PRO A 68 -21.38 -12.55 -19.66
N GLU A 69 -20.05 -12.48 -19.80
CA GLU A 69 -19.12 -12.22 -18.68
C GLU A 69 -19.47 -10.94 -17.89
N GLU A 70 -19.94 -9.87 -18.54
CA GLU A 70 -20.39 -8.65 -17.87
C GLU A 70 -21.53 -8.92 -16.86
N GLN A 71 -22.46 -9.80 -17.21
CA GLN A 71 -23.59 -10.15 -16.35
C GLN A 71 -23.18 -11.14 -15.25
N GLN A 72 -22.25 -12.06 -15.53
CA GLN A 72 -21.64 -12.90 -14.50
C GLN A 72 -20.94 -12.06 -13.43
N MET A 73 -20.18 -11.05 -13.84
CA MET A 73 -19.56 -10.08 -12.93
C MET A 73 -20.60 -9.30 -12.11
N GLN A 74 -21.76 -8.97 -12.70
CA GLN A 74 -22.87 -8.35 -11.96
C GLN A 74 -23.44 -9.29 -10.89
N VAL A 75 -23.64 -10.58 -11.19
CA VAL A 75 -24.07 -11.59 -10.21
C VAL A 75 -23.11 -11.64 -9.03
N MET A 76 -21.81 -11.78 -9.30
CA MET A 76 -20.77 -11.84 -8.26
C MET A 76 -20.72 -10.56 -7.44
N ARG A 77 -20.90 -9.40 -8.08
CA ARG A 77 -20.94 -8.12 -7.38
C ARG A 77 -22.18 -7.98 -6.49
N ILE A 78 -23.33 -8.51 -6.90
CA ILE A 78 -24.56 -8.55 -6.08
C ILE A 78 -24.32 -9.42 -4.84
N LEU A 79 -23.77 -10.63 -5.01
CA LEU A 79 -23.40 -11.52 -3.90
C LEU A 79 -22.50 -10.79 -2.90
N GLN A 80 -21.38 -10.23 -3.37
CA GLN A 80 -20.44 -9.51 -2.52
C GLN A 80 -21.08 -8.34 -1.77
N LEU A 81 -21.89 -7.53 -2.45
CA LEU A 81 -22.54 -6.39 -1.81
C LEU A 81 -23.57 -6.84 -0.77
N SER A 82 -24.32 -7.90 -1.05
CA SER A 82 -25.23 -8.48 -0.07
C SER A 82 -24.46 -8.92 1.18
N PHE A 83 -23.32 -9.59 1.04
CA PHE A 83 -22.54 -10.05 2.19
C PHE A 83 -21.91 -8.89 2.97
N ILE A 84 -21.35 -7.91 2.26
CA ILE A 84 -20.71 -6.74 2.89
C ILE A 84 -21.73 -5.88 3.66
N ARG A 85 -22.96 -5.74 3.15
CA ARG A 85 -23.95 -4.80 3.72
C ARG A 85 -24.98 -5.46 4.62
N MET A 86 -25.35 -6.69 4.33
CA MET A 86 -26.42 -7.42 5.02
C MET A 86 -25.86 -8.55 5.90
N GLY A 87 -24.55 -8.80 5.87
CA GLY A 87 -23.89 -9.82 6.69
C GLY A 87 -23.90 -11.20 6.06
N GLN A 88 -23.58 -12.23 6.86
CA GLN A 88 -23.65 -13.62 6.41
C GLN A 88 -25.12 -14.04 6.23
N PRO A 89 -25.48 -14.66 5.09
CA PRO A 89 -26.83 -15.18 4.89
C PRO A 89 -27.12 -16.36 5.80
N ASP A 90 -28.39 -16.71 5.92
CA ASP A 90 -28.83 -17.91 6.65
C ASP A 90 -28.13 -19.17 6.12
N ASN A 91 -27.83 -20.11 7.02
CA ASN A 91 -26.96 -21.26 6.73
C ASN A 91 -27.36 -22.02 5.46
N ASP A 92 -28.64 -22.32 5.28
CA ASP A 92 -29.15 -23.10 4.14
C ASP A 92 -28.90 -22.36 2.81
N ILE A 93 -29.05 -21.03 2.82
CA ILE A 93 -28.79 -20.18 1.64
C ILE A 93 -27.29 -20.00 1.43
N ALA A 94 -26.52 -19.84 2.51
CA ALA A 94 -25.07 -19.78 2.45
C ALA A 94 -24.49 -21.04 1.80
N GLU A 95 -25.00 -22.21 2.18
CA GLU A 95 -24.61 -23.52 1.64
C GLU A 95 -24.99 -23.65 0.16
N ALA A 96 -26.22 -23.27 -0.21
CA ALA A 96 -26.64 -23.27 -1.62
C ALA A 96 -25.78 -22.33 -2.50
N VAL A 97 -25.45 -21.14 -2.00
CA VAL A 97 -24.55 -20.22 -2.73
C VAL A 97 -23.13 -20.78 -2.77
N ALA A 98 -22.64 -21.39 -1.70
CA ALA A 98 -21.33 -22.02 -1.65
C ALA A 98 -21.21 -23.17 -2.66
N GLU A 99 -22.24 -24.01 -2.77
CA GLU A 99 -22.32 -25.09 -3.76
C GLU A 99 -22.28 -24.52 -5.19
N ALA A 100 -23.12 -23.52 -5.48
CA ALA A 100 -23.16 -22.88 -6.80
C ALA A 100 -21.80 -22.23 -7.18
N VAL A 101 -21.15 -21.57 -6.23
CA VAL A 101 -19.80 -20.99 -6.42
C VAL A 101 -18.77 -22.09 -6.63
N GLY A 102 -18.83 -23.19 -5.88
CA GLY A 102 -17.91 -24.32 -6.00
C GLY A 102 -18.01 -25.06 -7.32
N LEU A 103 -19.22 -25.15 -7.91
CA LEU A 103 -19.42 -25.74 -9.24
C LEU A 103 -18.75 -24.92 -10.36
N TYR A 104 -18.52 -23.62 -10.12
CA TYR A 104 -17.98 -22.71 -11.13
C TYR A 104 -16.54 -22.26 -10.86
N PHE A 105 -16.00 -22.46 -9.66
CA PHE A 105 -14.65 -22.07 -9.28
C PHE A 105 -13.68 -23.28 -9.31
N PRO A 106 -12.57 -23.22 -10.09
CA PRO A 106 -12.17 -22.15 -10.97
C PRO A 106 -12.87 -22.21 -12.34
N SER A 107 -13.15 -21.03 -12.89
CA SER A 107 -13.69 -20.84 -14.23
C SER A 107 -12.56 -20.70 -15.27
N LYS A 108 -12.95 -20.64 -16.56
CA LYS A 108 -12.03 -20.36 -17.66
C LYS A 108 -11.63 -18.88 -17.77
N SER A 109 -12.39 -17.95 -17.18
CA SER A 109 -12.06 -16.52 -17.20
C SER A 109 -11.25 -16.13 -15.98
N GLN A 110 -10.12 -15.47 -16.22
CA GLN A 110 -9.27 -14.94 -15.16
C GLN A 110 -9.99 -13.85 -14.36
N THR A 111 -10.75 -12.98 -15.02
CA THR A 111 -11.54 -11.91 -14.38
C THR A 111 -12.58 -12.51 -13.43
N ILE A 112 -13.28 -13.54 -13.89
CA ILE A 112 -14.27 -14.27 -13.09
C ILE A 112 -13.62 -14.96 -11.90
N ASN A 113 -12.45 -15.58 -12.08
CA ASN A 113 -11.73 -16.25 -11.00
C ASN A 113 -11.31 -15.30 -9.87
N LYS A 114 -10.95 -14.05 -10.20
CA LYS A 114 -10.67 -13.02 -9.20
C LYS A 114 -11.89 -12.80 -8.28
N GLU A 115 -13.09 -12.67 -8.84
CA GLU A 115 -14.29 -12.44 -8.03
C GLU A 115 -14.76 -13.70 -7.30
N LEU A 116 -14.70 -14.87 -7.94
CA LEU A 116 -15.05 -16.15 -7.33
C LEU A 116 -14.16 -16.51 -6.15
N SER A 117 -12.83 -16.34 -6.27
CA SER A 117 -11.89 -16.68 -5.17
C SER A 117 -12.23 -15.95 -3.88
N LYS A 118 -12.67 -14.68 -3.98
CA LYS A 118 -13.10 -13.87 -2.84
C LYS A 118 -14.38 -14.40 -2.21
N ILE A 119 -15.38 -14.74 -3.02
CA ILE A 119 -16.66 -15.28 -2.54
C ILE A 119 -16.45 -16.67 -1.93
N ALA A 120 -15.68 -17.51 -2.62
CA ALA A 120 -15.34 -18.87 -2.21
C ALA A 120 -14.60 -18.88 -0.86
N ALA A 121 -13.65 -17.97 -0.67
CA ALA A 121 -12.93 -17.81 0.59
C ALA A 121 -13.86 -17.38 1.73
N TYR A 122 -14.77 -16.44 1.47
CA TYR A 122 -15.74 -15.97 2.47
C TYR A 122 -16.71 -17.09 2.92
N LEU A 123 -17.22 -17.88 1.97
CA LEU A 123 -18.18 -18.95 2.24
C LEU A 123 -17.52 -20.29 2.63
N ASN A 124 -16.19 -20.34 2.72
CA ASN A 124 -15.43 -21.58 2.97
C ASN A 124 -15.76 -22.72 1.99
N VAL A 125 -15.90 -22.37 0.70
CA VAL A 125 -16.21 -23.36 -0.34
C VAL A 125 -15.13 -24.45 -0.36
N PRO A 126 -15.50 -25.75 -0.47
CA PRO A 126 -14.52 -26.83 -0.55
C PRO A 126 -13.47 -26.60 -1.64
N ASN A 127 -12.23 -27.00 -1.39
CA ASN A 127 -11.08 -26.85 -2.30
C ASN A 127 -10.66 -25.41 -2.65
N THR A 128 -11.28 -24.37 -2.06
CA THR A 128 -10.94 -22.96 -2.34
C THR A 128 -9.44 -22.69 -2.25
N ILE A 129 -8.78 -23.17 -1.18
CA ILE A 129 -7.34 -22.97 -0.96
C ILE A 129 -6.54 -23.61 -2.10
N THR A 130 -6.82 -24.87 -2.42
CA THR A 130 -6.13 -25.63 -3.47
C THR A 130 -6.22 -24.94 -4.82
N GLU A 131 -7.43 -24.55 -5.23
CA GLU A 131 -7.66 -23.95 -6.55
C GLU A 131 -7.12 -22.52 -6.61
N THR A 132 -7.22 -21.75 -5.52
CA THR A 132 -6.66 -20.40 -5.47
C THR A 132 -5.12 -20.41 -5.51
N LEU A 133 -4.46 -21.39 -4.86
CA LEU A 133 -3.00 -21.55 -4.97
C LEU A 133 -2.55 -21.89 -6.39
N LYS A 134 -3.26 -22.78 -7.09
CA LYS A 134 -2.99 -23.05 -8.51
C LYS A 134 -3.13 -21.80 -9.37
N LEU A 135 -4.12 -20.94 -9.08
CA LEU A 135 -4.31 -19.67 -9.77
C LEU A 135 -3.16 -18.68 -9.50
N ILE A 136 -2.63 -18.63 -8.27
CA ILE A 136 -1.43 -17.84 -7.95
C ILE A 136 -0.24 -18.33 -8.78
N GLU A 137 0.03 -19.63 -8.76
CA GLU A 137 1.20 -20.23 -9.41
C GLU A 137 1.17 -20.16 -10.94
N SER A 138 -0.03 -20.20 -11.53
CA SER A 138 -0.22 -20.07 -12.98
C SER A 138 -0.34 -18.63 -13.46
N SER A 139 -0.53 -17.67 -12.56
CA SER A 139 -0.63 -16.25 -12.92
C SER A 139 0.74 -15.71 -13.30
N LYS A 140 0.81 -15.14 -14.51
CA LYS A 140 2.05 -14.56 -15.05
C LYS A 140 2.44 -13.25 -14.34
N TYR A 141 1.45 -12.48 -13.89
CA TYR A 141 1.63 -11.12 -13.42
C TYR A 141 1.35 -11.00 -11.92
N ILE A 142 2.12 -10.14 -11.25
CA ILE A 142 2.03 -9.95 -9.80
C ILE A 142 0.68 -9.38 -9.37
N GLU A 143 0.05 -8.58 -10.22
CA GLU A 143 -1.25 -7.95 -10.00
C GLU A 143 -2.36 -9.00 -9.83
N ASP A 144 -2.26 -10.10 -10.58
CA ASP A 144 -3.21 -11.20 -10.49
C ASP A 144 -2.94 -12.04 -9.24
N GLN A 145 -1.67 -12.36 -9.00
CA GLN A 145 -1.25 -13.12 -7.82
C GLN A 145 -1.63 -12.42 -6.52
N LEU A 146 -1.37 -11.11 -6.43
CA LEU A 146 -1.65 -10.29 -5.25
C LEU A 146 -3.15 -10.32 -4.88
N HIS A 147 -4.04 -10.32 -5.88
CA HIS A 147 -5.48 -10.41 -5.65
C HIS A 147 -5.85 -11.72 -4.92
N TYR A 148 -5.34 -12.84 -5.40
CA TYR A 148 -5.59 -14.16 -4.81
C TYR A 148 -4.95 -14.30 -3.42
N VAL A 149 -3.71 -13.83 -3.28
CA VAL A 149 -3.01 -13.81 -1.99
C VAL A 149 -3.80 -13.00 -0.97
N PHE A 150 -4.25 -11.81 -1.36
CA PHE A 150 -5.08 -10.97 -0.50
C PHE A 150 -6.36 -11.68 -0.07
N ASN A 151 -7.05 -12.38 -0.97
CA ASN A 151 -8.31 -13.07 -0.64
C ASN A 151 -8.12 -14.22 0.34
N LEU A 152 -6.96 -14.90 0.33
CA LEU A 152 -6.67 -16.01 1.24
C LEU A 152 -6.21 -15.58 2.64
N ARG A 153 -5.78 -14.32 2.82
CA ARG A 153 -5.10 -13.87 4.07
C ARG A 153 -5.88 -14.10 5.36
N ASN A 154 -7.22 -14.15 5.31
CA ASN A 154 -8.06 -14.33 6.50
C ASN A 154 -8.65 -15.75 6.61
N VAL A 155 -8.34 -16.65 5.67
CA VAL A 155 -8.82 -18.03 5.71
C VAL A 155 -8.02 -18.78 6.76
N SER A 156 -8.67 -19.19 7.85
CA SER A 156 -8.01 -19.81 9.00
C SER A 156 -8.16 -21.33 9.11
N LYS A 157 -9.02 -21.93 8.28
CA LYS A 157 -9.34 -23.37 8.31
C LYS A 157 -9.15 -24.00 6.94
N GLY A 158 -8.99 -25.33 6.92
CA GLY A 158 -8.92 -26.11 5.68
C GLY A 158 -7.54 -26.14 5.00
N TRP A 159 -6.52 -25.58 5.65
CA TRP A 159 -5.15 -25.61 5.15
C TRP A 159 -4.44 -26.92 5.49
N SER A 160 -3.65 -27.43 4.55
CA SER A 160 -2.54 -28.34 4.86
C SER A 160 -1.25 -27.55 5.09
N LEU A 161 -0.28 -28.17 5.77
CA LEU A 161 1.03 -27.55 5.99
C LEU A 161 1.77 -27.25 4.67
N ASP A 162 1.62 -28.11 3.66
CA ASP A 162 2.16 -27.88 2.30
C ASP A 162 1.56 -26.62 1.66
N GLN A 163 0.23 -26.46 1.75
CA GLN A 163 -0.46 -25.29 1.22
C GLN A 163 -0.04 -24.01 1.94
N ARG A 164 0.10 -24.04 3.27
CA ARG A 164 0.63 -22.91 4.04
C ARG A 164 2.04 -22.54 3.56
N ARG A 165 2.91 -23.53 3.39
CA ARG A 165 4.27 -23.32 2.91
C ARG A 165 4.28 -22.66 1.53
N ARG A 166 3.48 -23.16 0.59
CA ARG A 166 3.34 -22.56 -0.76
C ARG A 166 2.85 -21.12 -0.69
N TYR A 167 1.82 -20.84 0.11
CA TYR A 167 1.27 -19.49 0.29
C TYR A 167 2.30 -18.52 0.88
N PHE A 168 2.96 -18.89 1.99
CA PHE A 168 3.92 -18.00 2.64
C PHE A 168 5.22 -17.84 1.84
N SER A 169 5.58 -18.82 1.02
CA SER A 169 6.73 -18.72 0.10
C SER A 169 6.53 -17.69 -1.02
N TRP A 170 5.33 -17.14 -1.21
CA TRP A 170 5.07 -16.07 -2.18
C TRP A 170 5.50 -14.68 -1.68
N PHE A 171 5.41 -14.41 -0.37
CA PHE A 171 5.80 -13.11 0.23
C PHE A 171 7.29 -12.87 0.20
N ASN A 172 7.97 -13.98 0.30
CA ASN A 172 9.32 -14.16 -0.08
C ASN A 172 9.22 -14.16 -1.62
N GLN A 173 9.41 -13.09 -2.36
CA GLN A 173 9.87 -13.19 -3.77
C GLN A 173 10.58 -11.89 -4.11
N ASP A 174 11.37 -11.87 -5.19
CA ASP A 174 11.94 -10.62 -5.66
C ASP A 174 10.89 -9.82 -6.43
N PHE A 175 10.16 -8.97 -5.71
CA PHE A 175 9.17 -8.05 -6.27
C PHE A 175 9.76 -7.00 -7.22
N LYS A 176 11.09 -6.82 -7.27
CA LYS A 176 11.73 -5.87 -8.20
C LYS A 176 11.86 -6.43 -9.62
N SER A 177 11.84 -7.75 -9.75
CA SER A 177 12.08 -8.46 -11.02
C SER A 177 10.81 -9.09 -11.62
N VAL A 178 9.63 -8.76 -11.08
CA VAL A 178 8.36 -9.31 -11.54
C VAL A 178 7.95 -8.74 -12.90
N GLN A 179 7.23 -9.54 -13.68
CA GLN A 179 6.69 -9.11 -14.97
C GLN A 179 5.37 -8.35 -14.77
N HIS A 180 5.14 -7.37 -15.64
CA HIS A 180 3.93 -6.55 -15.66
C HIS A 180 3.16 -6.70 -16.99
N PRO A 181 1.83 -6.50 -16.97
CA PRO A 181 1.01 -6.42 -18.19
C PRO A 181 1.51 -5.34 -19.17
N ALA A 182 1.43 -5.62 -20.47
CA ALA A 182 1.99 -4.74 -21.51
C ALA A 182 1.27 -3.38 -21.59
N ASP A 183 -0.03 -3.35 -21.33
CA ASP A 183 -0.84 -2.15 -21.23
C ASP A 183 -0.41 -1.27 -20.04
N LEU A 184 -0.10 -1.88 -18.89
CA LEU A 184 0.46 -1.17 -17.74
C LEU A 184 1.82 -0.53 -18.09
N LEU A 185 2.73 -1.30 -18.70
CA LEU A 185 4.03 -0.80 -19.13
C LEU A 185 3.89 0.36 -20.14
N THR A 186 2.94 0.24 -21.07
CA THR A 186 2.65 1.27 -22.08
C THR A 186 2.19 2.56 -21.41
N TRP A 187 1.24 2.48 -20.48
CA TRP A 187 0.74 3.66 -19.77
C TRP A 187 1.86 4.42 -19.05
N PHE A 188 2.73 3.71 -18.32
CA PHE A 188 3.87 4.33 -17.63
C PHE A 188 4.85 4.98 -18.61
N SER A 189 5.12 4.32 -19.73
CA SER A 189 5.96 4.86 -20.80
C SER A 189 5.40 6.16 -21.39
N GLU A 190 4.09 6.19 -21.68
CA GLU A 190 3.41 7.36 -22.25
C GLU A 190 3.45 8.58 -21.33
N VAL A 191 3.46 8.39 -20.01
CA VAL A 191 3.59 9.47 -19.02
C VAL A 191 5.04 9.76 -18.63
N GLY A 192 6.02 9.17 -19.33
CA GLY A 192 7.45 9.41 -19.10
C GLY A 192 7.95 8.89 -17.75
N ARG A 193 7.37 7.80 -17.24
CA ARG A 193 7.70 7.20 -15.94
C ARG A 193 8.14 5.75 -16.09
N THR A 194 9.01 5.30 -15.20
CA THR A 194 9.30 3.88 -15.01
C THR A 194 8.19 3.25 -14.18
N VAL A 195 7.89 1.97 -14.44
CA VAL A 195 6.95 1.22 -13.61
C VAL A 195 7.50 1.12 -12.20
N SER A 196 6.64 1.40 -11.23
CA SER A 196 6.94 1.33 -9.80
C SER A 196 5.77 0.72 -9.06
N MET A 197 6.07 -0.04 -8.00
CA MET A 197 5.06 -0.59 -7.10
C MET A 197 4.51 0.47 -6.13
N GLY A 198 5.20 1.61 -6.01
CA GLY A 198 4.84 2.70 -5.11
C GLY A 198 5.25 2.49 -3.65
N ALA A 199 5.43 3.59 -2.91
CA ALA A 199 6.01 3.60 -1.57
C ALA A 199 5.23 2.83 -0.48
N SER A 200 3.94 2.55 -0.73
CA SER A 200 3.11 1.79 0.21
C SER A 200 3.13 0.28 -0.05
N PHE A 201 3.70 -0.18 -1.16
CA PHE A 201 3.65 -1.58 -1.56
C PHE A 201 4.18 -2.52 -0.46
N ASN A 202 5.41 -2.29 0.00
CA ASN A 202 6.02 -3.12 1.05
C ASN A 202 5.17 -3.15 2.34
N LYS A 203 4.52 -2.03 2.68
CA LYS A 203 3.61 -1.96 3.84
C LYS A 203 2.34 -2.78 3.61
N PHE A 204 1.76 -2.72 2.41
CA PHE A 204 0.60 -3.56 2.07
C PHE A 204 0.97 -5.05 2.10
N ILE A 205 2.10 -5.43 1.51
CA ILE A 205 2.58 -6.82 1.55
C ILE A 205 2.81 -7.29 2.99
N ALA A 206 3.46 -6.47 3.82
CA ALA A 206 3.67 -6.77 5.24
C ALA A 206 2.35 -6.93 6.01
N ASN A 207 1.35 -6.08 5.74
CA ASN A 207 0.03 -6.18 6.37
C ASN A 207 -0.72 -7.45 5.95
N ILE A 208 -0.69 -7.83 4.67
CA ILE A 208 -1.30 -9.07 4.19
C ILE A 208 -0.62 -10.28 4.84
N LYS A 209 0.72 -10.27 4.91
CA LYS A 209 1.48 -11.34 5.58
C LYS A 209 1.09 -11.44 7.05
N LYS A 210 1.01 -10.31 7.74
CA LYS A 210 0.60 -10.22 9.15
C LYS A 210 -0.81 -10.78 9.38
N ASP A 211 -1.78 -10.40 8.55
CA ASP A 211 -3.15 -10.94 8.61
C ASP A 211 -3.13 -12.47 8.48
N ALA A 212 -2.39 -12.99 7.49
CA ALA A 212 -2.27 -14.42 7.26
C ALA A 212 -1.57 -15.17 8.41
N GLU A 213 -0.49 -14.59 8.94
CA GLU A 213 0.24 -15.14 10.08
C GLU A 213 -0.62 -15.24 11.35
N ALA A 214 -1.58 -14.33 11.52
CA ALA A 214 -2.52 -14.36 12.63
C ALA A 214 -3.48 -15.56 12.55
N THR A 215 -3.58 -16.22 11.38
CA THR A 215 -4.41 -17.41 11.20
C THR A 215 -3.68 -18.73 11.48
N LEU A 216 -2.37 -18.70 11.75
CA LEU A 216 -1.55 -19.89 11.97
C LEU A 216 -1.75 -20.46 13.38
N SER A 217 -1.83 -21.78 13.48
CA SER A 217 -1.66 -22.48 14.76
C SER A 217 -0.21 -22.37 15.26
N LYS A 218 0.01 -22.69 16.55
CA LYS A 218 1.35 -22.70 17.13
C LYS A 218 2.27 -23.72 16.45
N GLU A 219 1.71 -24.88 16.11
CA GLU A 219 2.39 -25.98 15.42
C GLU A 219 2.76 -25.57 13.99
N GLU A 220 1.83 -24.96 13.24
CA GLU A 220 2.11 -24.44 11.90
C GLU A 220 3.19 -23.35 11.94
N ARG A 221 3.10 -22.39 12.88
CA ARG A 221 4.12 -21.33 13.02
C ARG A 221 5.51 -21.92 13.31
N THR A 222 5.59 -22.95 14.13
CA THR A 222 6.85 -23.65 14.42
C THR A 222 7.39 -24.33 13.15
N ALA A 223 6.54 -25.06 12.43
CA ALA A 223 6.90 -25.82 11.24
C ALA A 223 7.22 -24.96 9.99
N LEU A 224 6.86 -23.67 10.02
CA LEU A 224 7.08 -22.70 8.93
C LEU A 224 8.05 -21.57 9.32
N SER A 225 8.69 -21.67 10.49
CA SER A 225 9.64 -20.65 10.97
C SER A 225 10.72 -20.32 9.92
N ASP A 226 11.15 -21.33 9.17
CA ASP A 226 12.14 -21.21 8.10
C ASP A 226 11.70 -20.29 6.95
N ILE A 227 10.41 -20.04 6.74
CA ILE A 227 9.89 -19.13 5.70
C ILE A 227 9.23 -17.87 6.27
N LEU A 228 8.68 -17.94 7.50
CA LEU A 228 7.95 -16.83 8.12
C LEU A 228 8.87 -15.69 8.54
N ASP A 229 10.05 -15.97 9.06
CA ASP A 229 10.99 -14.94 9.55
C ASP A 229 11.80 -14.27 8.42
N GLY A 230 11.27 -14.27 7.19
CA GLY A 230 11.93 -13.71 6.02
C GLY A 230 12.87 -14.69 5.34
N GLY A 231 12.63 -16.00 5.49
CA GLY A 231 13.34 -17.02 4.72
C GLY A 231 12.97 -16.99 3.25
N GLN A 232 13.60 -16.08 2.53
CA GLN A 232 13.93 -16.27 1.14
C GLN A 232 15.39 -15.98 0.90
N SER A 233 15.95 -16.60 -0.17
CA SER A 233 17.27 -16.35 -0.72
C SER A 233 17.78 -15.01 -0.25
N VAL A 234 18.67 -15.07 0.74
CA VAL A 234 19.49 -13.91 1.08
C VAL A 234 19.98 -13.39 -0.25
N VAL A 235 19.67 -12.14 -0.61
CA VAL A 235 20.57 -11.44 -1.52
C VAL A 235 21.86 -11.34 -0.73
N LYS A 236 22.67 -12.39 -0.84
CA LYS A 236 23.94 -12.57 -0.15
C LYS A 236 25.05 -11.76 -0.80
N ASP A 237 24.68 -10.81 -1.64
CA ASP A 237 25.62 -10.12 -2.52
C ASP A 237 25.69 -8.61 -2.28
N GLN A 238 24.90 -8.03 -1.35
CA GLN A 238 25.23 -6.70 -0.85
C GLN A 238 26.02 -6.81 0.46
N PRO A 239 27.34 -6.51 0.43
CA PRO A 239 28.12 -6.47 1.65
C PRO A 239 27.52 -5.43 2.61
N PRO A 240 27.61 -5.65 3.93
CA PRO A 240 27.14 -4.68 4.92
C PRO A 240 27.78 -3.31 4.65
N ASN A 241 26.98 -2.24 4.72
CA ASN A 241 27.46 -0.88 4.49
C ASN A 241 28.59 -0.55 5.50
N PRO A 242 29.84 -0.41 5.05
CA PRO A 242 30.99 -0.24 5.94
C PRO A 242 31.00 1.13 6.64
N MET A 243 30.18 2.09 6.18
CA MET A 243 30.08 3.41 6.80
C MET A 243 29.28 3.36 8.11
N LEU A 244 28.35 2.41 8.26
CA LEU A 244 27.50 2.26 9.47
C LEU A 244 28.26 1.74 10.70
N THR A 245 29.43 1.14 10.52
CA THR A 245 30.23 0.56 11.62
C THR A 245 31.37 1.47 12.08
N ARG A 246 31.43 2.70 11.57
CA ARG A 246 32.49 3.66 11.89
C ARG A 246 32.29 4.28 13.27
N SER A 247 33.41 4.45 13.97
CA SER A 247 33.47 5.13 15.27
C SER A 247 34.13 6.51 15.20
N LYS A 248 34.60 6.93 14.01
CA LYS A 248 35.18 8.26 13.79
C LYS A 248 34.14 9.18 13.18
N PHE A 249 33.98 10.35 13.80
CA PHE A 249 33.09 11.40 13.36
C PHE A 249 33.91 12.67 13.10
N THR A 250 33.62 13.37 12.01
CA THR A 250 34.26 14.65 11.65
C THR A 250 33.21 15.73 11.55
N ASP A 251 33.40 16.83 12.28
CA ASP A 251 32.48 17.95 12.26
C ASP A 251 32.75 18.84 11.04
N TRP A 252 32.13 18.47 9.91
CA TRP A 252 32.33 19.13 8.63
C TRP A 252 31.67 20.51 8.59
N SER A 253 32.42 21.53 8.17
CA SER A 253 31.89 22.86 7.88
C SER A 253 31.72 23.10 6.38
N MET A 254 31.00 24.17 6.03
CA MET A 254 30.90 24.62 4.64
C MET A 254 32.28 24.89 4.03
N ASP A 255 33.19 25.53 4.78
CA ASP A 255 34.52 25.91 4.30
C ASP A 255 35.40 24.69 4.00
N ASP A 256 35.15 23.57 4.66
CA ASP A 256 35.87 22.33 4.38
C ASP A 256 35.48 21.76 3.01
N ILE A 257 34.20 21.82 2.63
CA ILE A 257 33.68 21.11 1.46
C ILE A 257 33.56 22.00 0.22
N ILE A 258 33.26 23.29 0.38
CA ILE A 258 33.10 24.28 -0.72
C ILE A 258 34.23 24.20 -1.76
N PRO A 259 35.53 24.17 -1.37
CA PRO A 259 36.63 24.13 -2.33
C PRO A 259 36.61 22.88 -3.24
N SER A 260 35.91 21.82 -2.85
CA SER A 260 35.83 20.55 -3.56
C SER A 260 34.50 20.32 -4.30
N LEU A 261 33.52 21.23 -4.19
CA LEU A 261 32.20 21.06 -4.83
C LEU A 261 32.25 20.95 -6.36
N GLY A 262 33.27 21.54 -6.99
CA GLY A 262 33.49 21.40 -8.44
C GLY A 262 33.68 19.93 -8.88
N HIS A 263 34.12 19.05 -7.98
CA HIS A 263 34.35 17.64 -8.25
C HIS A 263 33.08 16.77 -8.21
N VAL A 264 31.95 17.29 -7.70
CA VAL A 264 30.66 16.57 -7.66
C VAL A 264 30.17 16.25 -9.08
N LYS A 265 30.55 17.06 -10.07
CA LYS A 265 30.02 17.01 -11.44
C LYS A 265 30.62 15.90 -12.31
N LYS A 266 31.68 15.21 -11.87
CA LYS A 266 32.39 14.22 -12.68
C LYS A 266 33.17 13.21 -11.84
N GLY A 267 33.24 11.96 -12.30
CA GLY A 267 34.10 10.92 -11.74
C GLY A 267 33.83 10.56 -10.27
N ARG A 268 32.59 10.75 -9.80
CA ARG A 268 32.11 10.30 -8.48
C ARG A 268 31.64 8.84 -8.55
N ASP A 269 31.53 8.18 -7.41
CA ASP A 269 31.08 6.79 -7.31
C ASP A 269 29.59 6.73 -6.93
N PHE A 270 28.78 6.15 -7.80
CA PHE A 270 27.33 6.03 -7.60
C PHE A 270 26.96 5.19 -6.38
N GLU A 271 27.65 4.04 -6.20
CA GLU A 271 27.33 3.12 -5.14
C GLU A 271 27.82 3.64 -3.78
N GLN A 272 28.98 4.31 -3.74
CA GLN A 272 29.42 5.03 -2.53
C GLN A 272 28.44 6.15 -2.16
N GLY A 273 27.93 6.89 -3.15
CA GLY A 273 26.92 7.92 -2.90
C GLY A 273 25.60 7.35 -2.34
N ARG A 274 25.16 6.19 -2.86
CA ARG A 274 24.00 5.45 -2.33
C ARG A 274 24.23 4.97 -0.89
N LEU A 275 25.41 4.41 -0.60
CA LEU A 275 25.78 3.95 0.74
C LEU A 275 25.92 5.13 1.73
N ALA A 276 26.43 6.27 1.28
CA ALA A 276 26.51 7.49 2.08
C ALA A 276 25.11 8.06 2.39
N TYR A 277 24.18 8.00 1.44
CA TYR A 277 22.77 8.40 1.65
C TYR A 277 22.10 7.53 2.73
N GLU A 278 22.38 6.23 2.73
CA GLU A 278 21.91 5.30 3.74
C GLU A 278 22.56 5.54 5.11
N ALA A 279 23.88 5.73 5.14
CA ALA A 279 24.64 5.94 6.37
C ALA A 279 24.28 7.27 7.07
N ALA A 280 24.00 8.31 6.29
CA ALA A 280 23.49 9.59 6.79
C ALA A 280 21.99 9.56 7.12
N GLN A 281 21.32 8.40 6.99
CA GLN A 281 19.92 8.17 7.32
C GLN A 281 18.92 9.09 6.58
N CYS A 282 19.31 9.65 5.44
CA CYS A 282 18.47 10.56 4.66
C CYS A 282 17.11 9.92 4.32
N GLY A 283 17.13 8.64 3.95
CA GLY A 283 15.95 7.84 3.61
C GLY A 283 14.97 7.60 4.76
N ALA A 284 15.35 7.83 6.03
CA ALA A 284 14.41 7.72 7.14
C ALA A 284 13.31 8.79 7.05
N CYS A 285 13.66 9.98 6.55
CA CYS A 285 12.77 11.13 6.51
C CYS A 285 12.38 11.55 5.10
N HIS A 286 13.28 11.39 4.13
CA HIS A 286 13.12 11.89 2.78
C HIS A 286 12.86 10.78 1.76
N ARG A 287 12.04 11.11 0.76
CA ARG A 287 11.84 10.27 -0.42
C ARG A 287 12.98 10.52 -1.42
N PHE A 288 13.48 9.46 -2.03
CA PHE A 288 14.42 9.52 -3.14
C PHE A 288 14.15 8.37 -4.11
N GLY A 289 13.74 8.70 -5.34
CA GLY A 289 13.06 7.76 -6.21
C GLY A 289 11.74 7.29 -5.56
N ASP A 290 11.61 5.98 -5.40
CA ASP A 290 10.43 5.35 -4.80
C ASP A 290 10.62 4.95 -3.32
N ASP A 291 11.83 5.12 -2.81
CA ASP A 291 12.22 4.69 -1.47
C ASP A 291 12.31 5.87 -0.50
N GLY A 292 12.11 5.58 0.79
CA GLY A 292 12.33 6.52 1.91
C GLY A 292 11.08 7.09 2.57
N GLY A 293 11.29 8.10 3.43
CA GLY A 293 10.28 8.71 4.29
C GLY A 293 9.48 9.86 3.64
N SER A 294 8.44 10.33 4.33
CA SER A 294 7.63 11.50 3.92
C SER A 294 7.58 12.58 5.01
N VAL A 295 8.52 12.50 5.95
CA VAL A 295 8.67 13.50 7.01
C VAL A 295 9.23 14.79 6.42
N GLY A 296 10.25 14.68 5.57
CA GLY A 296 10.85 15.78 4.83
C GLY A 296 10.41 15.84 3.35
N PRO A 297 10.87 16.86 2.61
CA PRO A 297 10.61 16.99 1.17
C PRO A 297 11.22 15.86 0.34
N ASP A 298 10.67 15.64 -0.85
CA ASP A 298 11.22 14.70 -1.83
C ASP A 298 12.53 15.24 -2.41
N LEU A 299 13.59 14.43 -2.33
CA LEU A 299 14.94 14.75 -2.78
C LEU A 299 15.23 14.30 -4.22
N THR A 300 14.35 13.52 -4.86
CA THR A 300 14.59 12.90 -6.18
C THR A 300 14.99 13.89 -7.27
N ALA A 301 14.41 15.09 -7.24
CA ALA A 301 14.67 16.14 -8.21
C ALA A 301 15.22 17.41 -7.54
N ILE A 302 15.88 17.29 -6.39
CA ILE A 302 16.31 18.44 -5.58
C ILE A 302 17.24 19.38 -6.37
N SER A 303 18.09 18.85 -7.24
CA SER A 303 19.02 19.60 -8.09
C SER A 303 18.34 20.43 -9.18
N SER A 304 17.04 20.23 -9.44
CA SER A 304 16.28 21.10 -10.33
C SER A 304 15.92 22.46 -9.70
N ARG A 305 15.99 22.54 -8.36
CA ARG A 305 15.57 23.71 -7.58
C ARG A 305 16.69 24.36 -6.78
N PHE A 306 17.69 23.58 -6.40
CA PHE A 306 18.76 24.00 -5.51
C PHE A 306 20.13 23.68 -6.12
N SER A 307 21.10 24.58 -5.93
CA SER A 307 22.48 24.30 -6.30
C SER A 307 23.10 23.28 -5.34
N THR A 308 24.22 22.67 -5.72
CA THR A 308 25.00 21.78 -4.84
C THR A 308 25.35 22.45 -3.52
N THR A 309 25.65 23.75 -3.56
CA THR A 309 26.01 24.55 -2.39
C THR A 309 24.81 24.75 -1.47
N ASP A 310 23.62 25.01 -2.02
CA ASP A 310 22.39 25.13 -1.24
C ASP A 310 22.00 23.80 -0.58
N ILE A 311 22.18 22.68 -1.30
CA ILE A 311 21.95 21.33 -0.78
C ILE A 311 22.90 21.06 0.38
N LEU A 312 24.19 21.34 0.22
CA LEU A 312 25.19 21.16 1.28
C LEU A 312 24.89 22.04 2.51
N ASP A 313 24.56 23.32 2.29
CA ASP A 313 24.22 24.24 3.39
C ASP A 313 22.98 23.78 4.16
N SER A 314 21.99 23.21 3.46
CA SER A 314 20.81 22.63 4.09
C SER A 314 21.12 21.35 4.88
N ILE A 315 22.14 20.59 4.48
CA ILE A 315 22.58 19.38 5.20
C ILE A 315 23.38 19.75 6.46
N ILE A 316 24.28 20.73 6.36
CA ILE A 316 25.14 21.16 7.48
C ILE A 316 24.35 22.05 8.45
N HIS A 317 23.48 22.93 7.94
CA HIS A 317 22.71 23.90 8.72
C HIS A 317 21.19 23.75 8.48
N PRO A 318 20.59 22.60 8.85
CA PRO A 318 19.18 22.31 8.56
C PRO A 318 18.19 23.29 9.20
N SER A 319 18.59 23.99 10.27
CA SER A 319 17.77 24.99 10.97
C SER A 319 17.89 26.42 10.41
N LYS A 320 18.76 26.64 9.41
CA LYS A 320 19.04 27.99 8.85
C LYS A 320 17.88 28.52 8.00
N ILE A 321 17.24 27.64 7.22
CA ILE A 321 16.10 27.98 6.36
C ILE A 321 15.02 26.92 6.58
N LEU A 322 13.92 27.33 7.22
CA LEU A 322 12.80 26.45 7.53
C LEU A 322 11.62 26.75 6.60
N SER A 323 11.17 25.73 5.87
CA SER A 323 9.93 25.82 5.11
C SER A 323 8.74 25.69 6.05
N GLU A 324 7.78 26.60 5.96
CA GLU A 324 6.52 26.56 6.75
C GLU A 324 5.78 25.22 6.60
N GLN A 325 5.94 24.53 5.47
CA GLN A 325 5.32 23.22 5.23
C GLN A 325 5.90 22.09 6.11
N TYR A 326 7.12 22.26 6.62
CA TYR A 326 7.87 21.21 7.31
C TYR A 326 8.36 21.63 8.71
N VAL A 327 8.12 22.87 9.13
CA VAL A 327 8.55 23.35 10.44
C VAL A 327 7.84 22.61 11.57
N TYR A 328 8.55 22.33 12.66
CA TYR A 328 7.93 21.88 13.90
C TYR A 328 7.15 23.03 14.54
N GLU A 329 6.04 22.70 15.20
CA GLU A 329 5.39 23.64 16.10
C GLU A 329 5.88 23.40 17.53
N LYS A 330 6.11 24.49 18.26
CA LYS A 330 6.32 24.52 19.69
C LYS A 330 5.00 24.88 20.36
N ILE A 331 4.52 23.99 21.22
CA ILE A 331 3.28 24.12 21.97
C ILE A 331 3.65 24.25 23.44
N ASN A 332 3.28 25.37 24.05
CA ASN A 332 3.39 25.56 25.50
C ASN A 332 2.00 25.35 26.11
N THR A 333 1.90 24.49 27.12
CA THR A 333 0.66 24.25 27.85
C THR A 333 0.52 25.20 29.03
N LYS A 334 -0.69 25.28 29.60
CA LYS A 334 -0.97 26.06 30.82
C LYS A 334 -0.30 25.48 32.07
N ASP A 335 0.21 24.25 31.94
CA ASP A 335 0.83 23.46 32.99
C ASP A 335 2.36 23.60 32.93
N ASP A 336 2.85 24.59 32.15
CA ASP A 336 4.25 24.88 31.86
C ASP A 336 5.01 23.72 31.16
N GLU A 337 4.29 22.79 30.51
CA GLU A 337 4.92 21.78 29.65
C GLU A 337 5.13 22.30 28.24
N GLN A 338 6.25 21.90 27.63
CA GLN A 338 6.60 22.27 26.27
C GLN A 338 6.70 21.02 25.38
N TYR A 339 5.99 21.06 24.26
CA TYR A 339 6.03 20.03 23.23
C TYR A 339 6.56 20.62 21.93
N VAL A 340 7.50 19.94 21.28
CA VAL A 340 8.06 20.37 19.98
C VAL A 340 7.98 19.21 19.00
N GLY A 341 7.35 19.43 17.87
CA GLY A 341 7.17 18.38 16.86
C GLY A 341 6.25 18.77 15.73
N ARG A 342 6.00 17.83 14.82
CA ARG A 342 5.11 18.04 13.68
C ARG A 342 3.68 17.71 14.05
N ILE A 343 2.75 18.61 13.77
CA ILE A 343 1.32 18.31 13.89
C ILE A 343 0.92 17.34 12.78
N VAL A 344 0.40 16.18 13.17
CA VAL A 344 -0.04 15.10 12.26
C VAL A 344 -1.54 14.85 12.32
N GLY A 345 -2.25 15.56 13.19
CA GLY A 345 -3.70 15.59 13.29
C GLY A 345 -4.15 16.67 14.26
N GLU A 346 -5.26 17.33 13.94
CA GLU A 346 -5.90 18.33 14.80
C GLU A 346 -7.41 18.16 14.67
N THR A 347 -8.08 18.11 15.82
CA THR A 347 -9.54 18.05 15.95
C THR A 347 -10.03 19.25 16.76
N GLY A 348 -11.33 19.38 17.01
CA GLY A 348 -11.84 20.42 17.91
C GLY A 348 -11.42 20.24 19.38
N GLU A 349 -10.92 19.06 19.77
CA GLU A 349 -10.63 18.72 21.16
C GLU A 349 -9.12 18.56 21.44
N SER A 350 -8.37 18.01 20.48
CA SER A 350 -6.94 17.72 20.67
C SER A 350 -6.10 17.90 19.41
N ILE A 351 -4.80 18.09 19.63
CA ILE A 351 -3.73 18.07 18.64
C ILE A 351 -2.88 16.82 18.86
N GLU A 352 -2.56 16.13 17.78
CA GLU A 352 -1.64 15.00 17.74
C GLU A 352 -0.28 15.48 17.19
N ILE A 353 0.75 15.43 18.02
CA ILE A 353 2.10 15.86 17.67
C ILE A 353 3.07 14.68 17.57
N LEU A 354 3.90 14.69 16.53
CA LEU A 354 5.00 13.75 16.29
C LEU A 354 6.33 14.43 16.66
N GLN A 355 6.88 14.09 17.83
CA GLN A 355 8.09 14.74 18.36
C GLN A 355 9.39 14.12 17.84
N ASN A 356 9.38 12.83 17.50
CA ASN A 356 10.53 12.11 16.98
C ASN A 356 10.26 11.69 15.53
N PRO A 357 11.04 12.16 14.54
CA PRO A 357 10.83 11.85 13.13
C PRO A 357 11.10 10.37 12.78
N TYR A 358 11.80 9.65 13.66
CA TYR A 358 12.10 8.21 13.52
C TYR A 358 11.08 7.31 14.23
N SER A 359 10.10 7.89 14.93
CA SER A 359 9.09 7.15 15.69
C SER A 359 7.69 7.41 15.14
N ALA A 360 6.81 6.42 15.23
CA ALA A 360 5.38 6.59 14.94
C ALA A 360 4.56 7.03 16.17
N VAL A 361 5.20 7.14 17.34
CA VAL A 361 4.54 7.53 18.59
C VAL A 361 4.06 8.98 18.50
N ARG A 362 2.79 9.19 18.81
CA ARG A 362 2.13 10.50 18.84
C ARG A 362 1.84 10.90 20.27
N THR A 363 1.93 12.19 20.54
CA THR A 363 1.50 12.77 21.81
C THR A 363 0.22 13.56 21.55
N SER A 364 -0.83 13.26 22.31
CA SER A 364 -2.11 13.96 22.24
C SER A 364 -2.14 15.09 23.27
N ILE A 365 -2.42 16.30 22.83
CA ILE A 365 -2.51 17.50 23.69
C ILE A 365 -3.90 18.09 23.50
N LYS A 366 -4.65 18.28 24.58
CA LYS A 366 -5.97 18.91 24.48
C LYS A 366 -5.82 20.39 24.14
N ILE A 367 -6.67 20.89 23.24
CA ILE A 367 -6.65 22.31 22.85
C ILE A 367 -6.94 23.21 24.05
N SER A 368 -7.77 22.76 24.99
CA SER A 368 -8.07 23.48 26.24
C SER A 368 -6.83 23.76 27.09
N ASP A 369 -5.80 22.95 26.96
CA ASP A 369 -4.61 22.95 27.82
C ASP A 369 -3.49 23.76 27.17
N ILE A 370 -3.65 24.19 25.91
CA ILE A 370 -2.67 24.99 25.18
C ILE A 370 -2.73 26.44 25.63
N GLN A 371 -1.57 26.99 25.99
CA GLN A 371 -1.38 28.40 26.30
C GLN A 371 -0.94 29.19 25.05
N SER A 372 0.02 28.65 24.28
CA SER A 372 0.52 29.29 23.07
C SER A 372 1.05 28.27 22.06
N ARG A 373 1.01 28.64 20.78
CA ARG A 373 1.62 27.91 19.66
C ARG A 373 2.52 28.86 18.88
N GLU A 374 3.72 28.40 18.56
CA GLU A 374 4.67 29.13 17.73
C GLU A 374 5.49 28.18 16.85
N ASN A 375 5.99 28.67 15.72
CA ASN A 375 6.91 27.88 14.90
C ASN A 375 8.24 27.68 15.64
N SER A 376 8.74 26.45 15.63
CA SER A 376 10.06 26.11 16.14
C SER A 376 11.15 26.73 15.28
N THR A 377 12.22 27.22 15.93
CA THR A 377 13.45 27.63 15.24
C THR A 377 14.38 26.46 14.92
N LEU A 378 14.01 25.24 15.34
CA LEU A 378 14.77 24.01 15.11
C LEU A 378 14.12 23.18 14.00
N SER A 379 14.97 22.69 13.08
CA SER A 379 14.56 21.80 12.00
C SER A 379 14.19 20.41 12.50
N PRO A 380 13.21 19.73 11.86
CA PRO A 380 13.02 18.29 12.01
C PRO A 380 14.22 17.45 11.56
N MET A 381 15.05 17.99 10.64
CA MET A 381 16.24 17.32 10.14
C MET A 381 17.37 17.50 11.16
N PRO A 382 17.92 16.42 11.75
CA PRO A 382 18.99 16.52 12.72
C PRO A 382 20.28 17.10 12.13
N GLU A 383 21.04 17.79 12.97
CA GLU A 383 22.41 18.19 12.65
C GLU A 383 23.36 16.98 12.75
N GLY A 384 24.51 17.08 12.08
CA GLY A 384 25.58 16.08 12.20
C GLY A 384 25.39 14.78 11.41
N LEU A 385 24.36 14.67 10.55
CA LEU A 385 24.05 13.45 9.78
C LEU A 385 25.21 12.97 8.89
N ILE A 386 26.05 13.89 8.41
CA ILE A 386 27.19 13.57 7.54
C ILE A 386 28.51 13.35 8.30
N GLN A 387 28.54 13.47 9.63
CA GLN A 387 29.81 13.39 10.38
C GLN A 387 30.47 12.02 10.31
N VAL A 388 29.69 10.96 10.04
CA VAL A 388 30.19 9.59 9.83
C VAL A 388 30.89 9.39 8.46
N LEU A 389 30.68 10.33 7.55
CA LEU A 389 31.20 10.30 6.18
C LEU A 389 32.56 10.99 6.09
N THR A 390 33.39 10.50 5.18
CA THR A 390 34.59 11.18 4.72
C THR A 390 34.24 12.26 3.71
N LYS A 391 35.19 13.16 3.42
CA LYS A 391 35.02 14.21 2.42
C LYS A 391 34.61 13.65 1.04
N ASP A 392 35.26 12.60 0.56
CA ASP A 392 34.94 12.02 -0.74
C ASP A 392 33.54 11.41 -0.77
N GLU A 393 33.11 10.73 0.30
CA GLU A 393 31.75 10.17 0.41
C GLU A 393 30.68 11.26 0.49
N ILE A 394 30.99 12.43 1.06
CA ILE A 394 30.10 13.60 1.02
C ILE A 394 29.96 14.09 -0.43
N LEU A 395 31.03 14.12 -1.21
CA LEU A 395 30.96 14.49 -2.63
C LEU A 395 30.19 13.45 -3.45
N ASP A 396 30.35 12.15 -3.13
CA ASP A 396 29.57 11.07 -3.75
C ASP A 396 28.08 11.14 -3.36
N LEU A 397 27.76 11.47 -2.10
CA LEU A 397 26.39 11.73 -1.64
C LEU A 397 25.77 12.90 -2.41
N LEU A 398 26.48 14.03 -2.54
CA LEU A 398 25.99 15.18 -3.29
C LEU A 398 25.78 14.83 -4.77
N ALA A 399 26.67 14.04 -5.38
CA ALA A 399 26.52 13.56 -6.76
C ALA A 399 25.32 12.63 -6.91
N TYR A 400 25.10 11.75 -5.93
CA TYR A 400 23.94 10.87 -5.86
C TYR A 400 22.65 11.69 -5.84
N LEU A 401 22.54 12.66 -4.93
CA LEU A 401 21.39 13.57 -4.84
C LEU A 401 21.19 14.41 -6.13
N GLU A 402 22.28 14.93 -6.70
CA GLU A 402 22.21 15.71 -7.95
C GLU A 402 21.70 14.90 -9.14
N SER A 403 22.09 13.63 -9.20
CA SER A 403 21.74 12.75 -10.30
C SER A 403 20.27 12.30 -10.29
N GLY A 404 19.58 12.48 -9.16
CA GLY A 404 18.27 11.89 -8.91
C GLY A 404 18.30 10.35 -8.89
N GLY A 405 19.43 9.77 -8.48
CA GLY A 405 19.62 8.31 -8.43
C GLY A 405 19.89 7.66 -9.78
N ASN A 406 20.25 8.44 -10.80
CA ASN A 406 20.55 7.93 -12.13
C ASN A 406 22.07 7.75 -12.36
N PRO A 407 22.59 6.51 -12.41
CA PRO A 407 24.03 6.24 -12.56
C PRO A 407 24.60 6.69 -13.91
N GLN A 408 23.77 7.04 -14.89
CA GLN A 408 24.20 7.47 -16.23
C GLN A 408 24.42 8.98 -16.35
N LYS A 409 24.26 9.74 -15.26
CA LYS A 409 24.50 11.19 -15.21
C LYS A 409 25.99 11.51 -15.28
N SER A 410 26.31 12.73 -15.71
CA SER A 410 27.69 13.20 -15.88
C SER A 410 28.51 13.12 -14.58
N ASN A 411 27.85 13.20 -13.43
CA ASN A 411 28.44 13.06 -12.11
C ASN A 411 29.31 11.81 -11.96
N PHE A 412 28.96 10.71 -12.65
CA PHE A 412 29.62 9.40 -12.52
C PHE A 412 30.44 9.00 -13.76
N LYS A 413 30.62 9.92 -14.71
CA LYS A 413 31.34 9.69 -15.98
C LYS A 413 32.74 10.26 -16.00
#